data_AF-A0A084JFF9-F1
#
_entry.id   AF-A0A084JFF9-F1
#
_cell.length_a   1.000
_cell.length_b   1.000
_cell.length_c   1.000
_cell.angle_alpha   90.00
_cell.angle_beta   90.00
_cell.angle_gamma   90.00
#
_symmetry.space_group_name_H-M   'P 1'
#
loop_
_entity.id
_entity.type
_entity.pdbx_description
1 polymer ?
#
loop_
_entity_poly.entity_id
_entity_poly.type
_entity_poly.pdbx_seq_one_letter_code
_entity_poly.pdbx_strand_id
1 'polypeptide(L)'
;MKLLSLCEIIFRCALFALAVYHVFKREFKIMKSVILVFVLSFLPGFLDAVFHIRIDGFSIFVYLIILFMALYLGSSLHFYDKYKWWDRAIHFLSGVAFVGFGIALTGTSSGVIKYVILLFGFTFSITLHVIWEVLEYITDCITHSNAQRWQKIHTSHNHVSEKALQPAGLVDTMNDAICCITGAVLSILVWWFII
;
A
#
# COMPACT_ATOMS: atom_id res chain seq x y z
N MET A 1 -4.40 0.50 -22.46
CA MET A 1 -3.06 1.14 -22.46
C MET A 1 -3.15 2.66 -22.47
N LYS A 2 -3.71 3.34 -23.49
CA LYS A 2 -3.78 4.82 -23.53
C LYS A 2 -4.45 5.48 -22.31
N LEU A 3 -5.55 4.91 -21.81
CA LEU A 3 -6.28 5.46 -20.65
C LEU A 3 -5.48 5.34 -19.35
N LEU A 4 -4.87 4.18 -19.08
CA LEU A 4 -4.05 3.97 -17.88
C LEU A 4 -2.86 4.93 -17.84
N SER A 5 -2.14 5.04 -18.96
CA SER A 5 -1.01 5.98 -19.07
C SER A 5 -1.46 7.42 -18.86
N LEU A 6 -2.65 7.80 -19.33
CA LEU A 6 -3.23 9.10 -19.05
C LEU A 6 -3.52 9.29 -17.55
N CYS A 7 -4.09 8.30 -16.87
CA CYS A 7 -4.32 8.34 -15.43
C CYS A 7 -3.02 8.50 -14.63
N GLU A 8 -1.97 7.76 -14.97
CA GLU A 8 -0.64 7.90 -14.34
C GLU A 8 -0.04 9.29 -14.55
N ILE A 9 -0.14 9.84 -15.77
CA ILE A 9 0.34 11.19 -16.08
C ILE A 9 -0.44 12.23 -15.27
N ILE A 10 -1.78 12.14 -15.23
CA ILE A 10 -2.62 13.04 -14.44
C ILE A 10 -2.23 12.96 -12.96
N PHE A 11 -2.04 11.76 -12.42
CA PHE A 11 -1.63 11.54 -11.04
C PHE A 11 -0.28 12.21 -10.73
N ARG A 12 0.72 12.01 -11.59
CA ARG A 12 2.06 12.63 -11.44
C ARG A 12 2.01 14.15 -11.58
N CYS A 13 1.22 14.68 -12.51
CA CYS A 13 1.00 16.11 -12.66
C CYS A 13 0.33 16.72 -11.42
N ALA A 14 -0.65 16.02 -10.83
CA ALA A 14 -1.29 16.44 -9.59
C ALA A 14 -0.29 16.47 -8.42
N LEU A 15 0.56 15.46 -8.28
CA LEU A 15 1.62 15.45 -7.26
C LEU A 15 2.64 16.57 -7.46
N PHE A 16 3.02 16.86 -8.71
CA PHE A 16 3.90 17.96 -9.01
C PHE A 16 3.26 19.32 -8.65
N ALA A 17 1.98 19.50 -8.97
CA ALA A 17 1.23 20.69 -8.56
C ALA A 17 1.14 20.82 -7.03
N LEU A 18 0.92 19.72 -6.31
CA LEU A 18 0.93 19.68 -4.84
C LEU A 18 2.31 20.02 -4.27
N ALA A 19 3.38 19.51 -4.86
CA ALA A 19 4.76 19.84 -4.47
C ALA A 19 5.02 21.35 -4.60
N VAL A 20 4.64 21.94 -5.73
CA VAL A 20 4.76 23.38 -5.97
C VAL A 20 3.93 24.17 -4.94
N TYR A 21 2.68 23.76 -4.69
CA TYR A 21 1.80 24.37 -3.70
C TYR A 21 2.43 24.39 -2.28
N HIS A 22 2.95 23.26 -1.80
CA HIS A 22 3.55 23.18 -0.47
C HIS A 22 4.87 23.96 -0.36
N VAL A 23 5.65 24.05 -1.45
CA VAL A 23 6.83 24.93 -1.50
C VAL A 23 6.41 26.40 -1.32
N PHE A 24 5.37 26.85 -2.02
CA PHE A 24 4.85 28.21 -1.85
C PHE A 24 4.30 28.47 -0.44
N LYS A 25 3.64 27.47 0.17
CA LYS A 25 3.16 27.55 1.55
C LYS A 25 4.25 27.36 2.62
N ARG A 26 5.49 27.05 2.22
CA ARG A 26 6.63 26.74 3.10
C ARG A 26 6.37 25.54 4.03
N GLU A 27 5.56 24.59 3.58
CA GLU A 27 5.16 23.38 4.33
C GLU A 27 6.12 22.21 4.04
N PHE A 28 7.42 22.42 4.29
CA PHE A 28 8.47 21.48 3.90
C PHE A 28 8.38 20.10 4.56
N LYS A 29 7.65 19.96 5.66
CA LYS A 29 7.42 18.65 6.31
C LYS A 29 6.64 17.69 5.40
N ILE A 30 5.70 18.20 4.62
CA ILE A 30 4.83 17.41 3.73
C ILE A 30 5.58 16.95 2.46
N MET A 31 6.62 17.70 2.07
CA MET A 31 7.39 17.44 0.85
C MET A 31 8.02 16.05 0.81
N LYS A 32 8.41 15.49 1.95
CA LYS A 32 8.98 14.14 2.03
C LYS A 32 8.00 13.11 1.45
N SER A 33 6.75 13.12 1.89
CA SER A 33 5.72 12.21 1.40
C SER A 33 5.41 12.47 -0.08
N VAL A 34 5.27 13.74 -0.50
CA VAL A 34 4.93 14.06 -1.89
C VAL A 34 6.01 13.56 -2.86
N ILE A 35 7.29 13.79 -2.53
CA ILE A 35 8.42 13.31 -3.33
C ILE A 35 8.44 11.78 -3.36
N LEU A 36 8.24 11.13 -2.20
CA LEU A 36 8.24 9.68 -2.13
C LEU A 36 7.11 9.06 -2.96
N VAL A 37 5.88 9.58 -2.87
CA VAL A 37 4.75 9.14 -3.71
C VAL A 37 5.07 9.36 -5.18
N PHE A 38 5.64 10.51 -5.55
CA PHE A 38 5.99 10.82 -6.93
C PHE A 38 7.00 9.82 -7.49
N VAL A 39 8.09 9.55 -6.76
CA VAL A 39 9.13 8.59 -7.16
C VAL A 39 8.55 7.17 -7.25
N LEU A 40 7.82 6.72 -6.23
CA LEU A 40 7.23 5.38 -6.21
C LEU A 40 6.17 5.19 -7.30
N SER A 41 5.51 6.26 -7.76
CA SER A 41 4.54 6.17 -8.86
C SER A 41 5.14 5.65 -10.18
N PHE A 42 6.47 5.70 -10.35
CA PHE A 42 7.16 5.17 -11.53
C PHE A 42 7.50 3.68 -11.41
N LEU A 43 7.30 3.04 -10.26
CA LEU A 43 7.66 1.65 -10.03
C LEU A 43 7.08 0.69 -11.08
N PRO A 44 5.77 0.76 -11.45
CA PRO A 44 5.24 -0.16 -12.47
C PRO A 44 5.90 0.01 -13.83
N GLY A 45 6.14 1.25 -14.26
CA GLY A 45 6.82 1.54 -15.53
C GLY A 45 8.29 1.11 -15.51
N PHE A 46 8.96 1.25 -14.37
CA PHE A 46 10.32 0.73 -14.17
C PHE A 46 10.37 -0.81 -14.26
N LEU A 47 9.40 -1.49 -13.65
CA LEU A 47 9.30 -2.96 -13.69
C LEU A 47 9.09 -3.49 -15.12
N ASP A 48 8.24 -2.85 -15.92
CA ASP A 48 8.05 -3.21 -17.34
C ASP A 48 9.29 -2.89 -18.18
N ALA A 49 9.87 -1.70 -18.02
CA ALA A 49 10.99 -1.25 -18.84
C ALA A 49 12.29 -2.04 -18.59
N VAL A 50 12.56 -2.43 -17.34
CA VAL A 50 13.84 -3.05 -16.95
C VAL A 50 13.73 -4.57 -16.83
N PHE A 51 12.64 -5.07 -16.27
CA PHE A 51 12.47 -6.50 -15.98
C PHE A 51 11.41 -7.17 -16.86
N HIS A 52 10.74 -6.42 -17.75
CA HIS A 52 9.64 -6.92 -18.58
C HIS A 52 8.47 -7.51 -17.77
N ILE A 53 8.30 -7.05 -16.52
CA ILE A 53 7.20 -7.44 -15.64
C ILE A 53 6.04 -6.48 -15.89
N ARG A 54 5.01 -6.96 -16.60
CA ARG A 54 3.82 -6.16 -16.94
C ARG A 54 2.70 -6.39 -15.95
N ILE A 55 2.55 -5.45 -15.03
CA ILE A 55 1.42 -5.41 -14.09
C ILE A 55 0.19 -4.92 -14.85
N ASP A 56 -0.97 -5.49 -14.52
CA ASP A 56 -2.23 -5.09 -15.10
C ASP A 56 -2.65 -3.68 -14.66
N GLY A 57 -3.51 -3.05 -15.46
CA GLY A 57 -3.93 -1.68 -15.22
C GLY A 57 -4.77 -1.48 -13.96
N PHE A 58 -5.51 -2.49 -13.51
CA PHE A 58 -6.32 -2.37 -12.30
C PHE A 58 -5.42 -2.35 -11.06
N SER A 59 -4.47 -3.27 -10.95
CA SER A 59 -3.50 -3.27 -9.85
C SER A 59 -2.62 -2.02 -9.84
N ILE A 60 -2.22 -1.49 -10.99
CA ILE A 60 -1.50 -0.21 -11.06
C ILE A 60 -2.36 0.93 -10.53
N PHE A 61 -3.63 1.00 -10.93
CA PHE A 61 -4.53 2.06 -10.48
C PHE A 61 -4.74 2.03 -8.96
N VAL A 62 -5.01 0.84 -8.40
CA VAL A 62 -5.19 0.67 -6.94
C VAL A 62 -3.88 0.96 -6.20
N TYR A 63 -2.72 0.56 -6.74
CA TYR A 63 -1.40 0.88 -6.19
C TYR A 63 -1.17 2.39 -6.03
N LEU A 64 -1.52 3.19 -7.05
CA LEU A 64 -1.37 4.65 -6.96
C LEU A 64 -2.27 5.27 -5.90
N ILE A 65 -3.50 4.73 -5.74
CA ILE A 65 -4.41 5.15 -4.67
C ILE A 65 -3.79 4.84 -3.30
N ILE A 66 -3.25 3.63 -3.11
CA ILE A 66 -2.59 3.22 -1.86
C ILE A 66 -1.44 4.16 -1.53
N LEU A 67 -0.54 4.43 -2.48
CA LEU A 67 0.59 5.35 -2.25
C LEU A 67 0.12 6.72 -1.77
N PHE A 68 -0.90 7.28 -2.42
CA PHE A 68 -1.43 8.58 -2.06
C PHE A 68 -2.11 8.55 -0.69
N MET A 69 -2.90 7.52 -0.41
CA MET A 69 -3.60 7.34 0.86
C MET A 69 -2.64 7.15 2.04
N ALA A 70 -1.63 6.31 1.88
CA ALA A 70 -0.69 5.98 2.94
C ALA A 70 0.27 7.15 3.24
N LEU A 71 0.97 7.61 2.22
CA LEU A 71 2.10 8.53 2.44
C LEU A 71 1.67 9.99 2.51
N TYR A 72 0.80 10.43 1.60
CA TYR A 72 0.38 11.83 1.56
C TYR A 72 -0.75 12.10 2.57
N LEU A 73 -1.91 11.44 2.40
CA LEU A 73 -3.03 11.67 3.30
C LEU A 73 -2.76 11.11 4.71
N GLY A 74 -2.23 9.89 4.79
CA GLY A 74 -1.93 9.20 6.04
C GLY A 74 -0.82 9.90 6.82
N SER A 75 0.43 9.81 6.34
CA SER A 75 1.59 10.29 7.09
C SER A 75 1.68 11.81 7.16
N SER A 76 1.36 12.55 6.08
CA SER A 76 1.52 14.01 6.05
C SER A 76 0.29 14.78 6.56
N LEU A 77 -0.93 14.28 6.30
CA LEU A 77 -2.16 14.94 6.76
C LEU A 77 -2.82 14.28 7.98
N HIS A 78 -2.12 13.33 8.62
CA HIS A 78 -2.53 12.66 9.85
C HIS A 78 -3.84 11.87 9.74
N PHE A 79 -4.17 11.34 8.57
CA PHE A 79 -5.41 10.57 8.40
C PHE A 79 -5.41 9.26 9.20
N TYR A 80 -4.23 8.70 9.45
CA TYR A 80 -4.08 7.56 10.36
C TYR A 80 -4.54 7.84 11.77
N ASP A 81 -4.50 9.10 12.24
CA ASP A 81 -5.00 9.48 13.57
C ASP A 81 -6.48 9.89 13.51
N LYS A 82 -6.88 10.54 12.41
CA LYS A 82 -8.21 11.11 12.24
C LYS A 82 -9.31 10.08 11.97
N TYR A 83 -9.01 9.03 11.22
CA TYR A 83 -10.02 8.08 10.75
C TYR A 83 -9.66 6.64 11.16
N LYS A 84 -10.45 6.06 12.06
CA LYS A 84 -10.26 4.70 12.58
C LYS A 84 -10.16 3.60 11.52
N TRP A 85 -10.70 3.81 10.32
CA TRP A 85 -10.72 2.81 9.24
C TRP A 85 -9.60 3.00 8.22
N TRP A 86 -8.82 4.07 8.32
CA TRP A 86 -7.88 4.47 7.28
C TRP A 86 -6.84 3.40 6.98
N ASP A 87 -6.18 2.90 8.02
CA ASP A 87 -5.12 1.90 7.90
C ASP A 87 -5.64 0.60 7.30
N ARG A 88 -6.67 0.04 7.92
CA ARG A 88 -7.35 -1.17 7.46
C ARG A 88 -7.80 -1.09 5.99
N ALA A 89 -8.25 0.08 5.52
CA ALA A 89 -8.61 0.27 4.12
C ALA A 89 -7.38 0.23 3.20
N ILE A 90 -6.27 0.84 3.60
CA ILE A 90 -4.98 0.75 2.89
C ILE A 90 -4.51 -0.70 2.81
N HIS A 91 -4.54 -1.44 3.91
CA HIS A 91 -4.13 -2.84 3.95
C HIS A 91 -5.04 -3.74 3.11
N PHE A 92 -6.36 -3.53 3.16
CA PHE A 92 -7.29 -4.22 2.28
C PHE A 92 -6.99 -3.98 0.80
N LEU A 93 -6.82 -2.71 0.41
CA LEU A 93 -6.49 -2.35 -0.98
C LEU A 93 -5.12 -2.92 -1.39
N SER A 94 -4.16 -2.95 -0.48
CA SER A 94 -2.83 -3.54 -0.71
C SER A 94 -2.94 -5.03 -1.00
N GLY A 95 -3.75 -5.74 -0.20
CA GLY A 95 -4.12 -7.12 -0.46
C GLY A 95 -4.66 -7.32 -1.87
N VAL A 96 -5.57 -6.44 -2.31
CA VAL A 96 -6.17 -6.49 -3.66
C VAL A 96 -5.12 -6.27 -4.75
N ALA A 97 -4.36 -5.18 -4.66
CA ALA A 97 -3.44 -4.75 -5.71
C ALA A 97 -2.27 -5.71 -5.89
N PHE A 98 -1.65 -6.15 -4.79
CA PHE A 98 -0.41 -6.91 -4.85
C PHE A 98 -0.59 -8.35 -5.32
N VAL A 99 -1.81 -8.89 -5.34
CA VAL A 99 -2.09 -10.16 -6.05
C VAL A 99 -1.77 -10.03 -7.53
N GLY A 100 -2.20 -8.93 -8.19
CA GLY A 100 -1.89 -8.69 -9.61
C GLY A 100 -0.39 -8.49 -9.87
N PHE A 101 0.34 -7.86 -8.92
CA PHE A 101 1.80 -7.77 -8.98
C PHE A 101 2.45 -9.16 -8.93
N GLY A 102 2.01 -10.02 -8.02
CA GLY A 102 2.50 -11.39 -7.93
C GLY A 102 2.16 -12.22 -9.18
N ILE A 103 0.96 -12.07 -9.74
CA ILE A 103 0.57 -12.72 -11.01
C ILE A 103 1.51 -12.28 -12.14
N ALA A 104 1.78 -10.98 -12.27
CA ALA A 104 2.67 -10.43 -13.29
C ALA A 104 4.10 -11.01 -13.21
N LEU A 105 4.56 -11.37 -12.01
CA LEU A 105 5.86 -12.00 -11.78
C LEU A 105 5.93 -13.46 -12.23
N THR A 106 4.79 -14.15 -12.39
CA THR A 106 4.81 -15.55 -12.89
C THR A 106 5.13 -15.64 -14.38
N GLY A 107 5.02 -14.52 -15.10
CA GLY A 107 5.32 -14.41 -16.53
C GLY A 107 4.30 -15.11 -17.44
N THR A 108 4.57 -15.11 -18.75
CA THR A 108 3.69 -15.74 -19.77
C THR A 108 4.04 -17.22 -20.01
N SER A 109 4.61 -17.91 -19.04
CA SER A 109 5.07 -19.29 -19.23
C SER A 109 3.87 -20.22 -19.44
N SER A 110 3.74 -20.75 -20.65
CA SER A 110 2.59 -21.54 -21.13
C SER A 110 2.40 -22.90 -20.44
N GLY A 111 3.14 -23.17 -19.36
CA GLY A 111 3.09 -24.44 -18.61
C GLY A 111 2.66 -24.30 -17.14
N VAL A 112 2.48 -23.09 -16.61
CA VAL A 112 2.09 -22.91 -15.20
C VAL A 112 0.58 -23.06 -15.08
N ILE A 113 0.15 -24.00 -14.24
CA ILE A 113 -1.28 -24.20 -13.98
C ILE A 113 -1.85 -22.97 -13.25
N LYS A 114 -3.05 -22.54 -13.66
CA LYS A 114 -3.76 -21.37 -13.15
C LYS A 114 -3.81 -21.28 -11.62
N TYR A 115 -4.05 -22.40 -10.94
CA TYR A 115 -4.05 -22.47 -9.48
C TYR A 115 -2.72 -22.02 -8.86
N VAL A 116 -1.59 -22.40 -9.46
CA VAL A 116 -0.26 -22.01 -8.97
C VAL A 116 -0.02 -20.52 -9.17
N ILE A 117 -0.49 -19.95 -10.29
CA ILE A 117 -0.37 -18.51 -10.56
C ILE A 117 -1.13 -17.70 -9.50
N LEU A 118 -2.38 -18.09 -9.20
CA LEU A 118 -3.21 -17.41 -8.21
C LEU A 118 -2.69 -17.60 -6.79
N LEU A 119 -2.22 -18.81 -6.45
CA LEU A 119 -1.61 -19.08 -5.16
C LEU A 119 -0.35 -18.24 -4.97
N PHE A 120 0.49 -18.13 -6.00
CA PHE A 120 1.67 -17.28 -5.98
C PHE A 120 1.30 -15.80 -5.81
N GLY A 121 0.31 -15.30 -6.56
CA GLY A 121 -0.19 -13.94 -6.40
C GLY A 121 -0.67 -13.65 -4.97
N PHE A 122 -1.43 -14.58 -4.39
CA PHE A 122 -1.88 -14.50 -3.00
C PHE A 122 -0.72 -14.46 -2.02
N THR A 123 0.16 -15.45 -2.04
CA THR A 123 1.26 -15.54 -1.09
C THR A 123 2.24 -14.38 -1.24
N PHE A 124 2.45 -13.90 -2.47
CA PHE A 124 3.23 -12.69 -2.73
C PHE A 124 2.62 -11.46 -2.05
N SER A 125 1.31 -11.26 -2.20
CA SER A 125 0.58 -10.16 -1.55
C SER A 125 0.72 -10.20 -0.03
N ILE A 126 0.49 -11.37 0.58
CA ILE A 126 0.63 -11.55 2.03
C ILE A 126 2.08 -11.35 2.48
N THR A 127 3.06 -11.81 1.70
CA THR A 127 4.48 -11.64 2.03
C THR A 127 4.87 -10.16 2.04
N LEU A 128 4.40 -9.36 1.07
CA LEU A 128 4.65 -7.91 1.08
C LEU A 128 4.03 -7.24 2.29
N HIS A 129 2.82 -7.66 2.70
CA HIS A 129 2.22 -7.16 3.93
C HIS A 129 3.04 -7.51 5.18
N VAL A 130 3.49 -8.76 5.32
CA VAL A 130 4.34 -9.15 6.45
C VAL A 130 5.65 -8.36 6.47
N ILE A 131 6.26 -8.13 5.30
CA ILE A 131 7.45 -7.28 5.19
C ILE A 131 7.14 -5.86 5.68
N TRP A 132 5.99 -5.31 5.31
CA TRP A 132 5.56 -3.98 5.76
C TRP A 132 5.43 -3.89 7.29
N GLU A 133 4.71 -4.83 7.91
CA GLU A 133 4.56 -4.89 9.38
C GLU A 133 5.92 -4.99 10.10
N VAL A 134 6.84 -5.78 9.53
CA VAL A 134 8.20 -5.89 10.06
C VAL A 134 8.96 -4.57 9.94
N LEU A 135 8.81 -3.84 8.83
CA LEU A 135 9.43 -2.52 8.65
C LEU A 135 8.86 -1.50 9.63
N GLU A 136 7.56 -1.53 9.91
CA GLU A 136 6.95 -0.68 10.93
C GLU A 136 7.49 -1.01 12.32
N TYR A 137 7.51 -2.28 12.69
CA TYR A 137 8.09 -2.74 13.96
C TYR A 137 9.55 -2.29 14.11
N ILE A 138 10.38 -2.49 13.08
CA ILE A 138 11.79 -2.07 13.10
C ILE A 138 11.89 -0.54 13.26
N THR A 139 11.06 0.22 12.55
CA THR A 139 11.05 1.68 12.61
C THR A 139 10.63 2.19 13.99
N ASP A 140 9.60 1.58 14.58
CA ASP A 140 9.15 1.86 15.94
C ASP A 140 10.24 1.55 16.97
N CYS A 141 11.00 0.46 16.79
CA CYS A 141 12.12 0.13 17.66
C CYS A 141 13.29 1.12 17.57
N ILE A 142 13.64 1.56 16.36
CA ILE A 142 14.82 2.41 16.13
C ILE A 142 14.53 3.89 16.44
N THR A 143 13.33 4.36 16.07
CA THR A 143 12.99 5.78 16.12
C THR A 143 12.08 6.15 17.28
N HIS A 144 11.62 5.16 18.05
CA HIS A 144 10.58 5.31 19.06
C HIS A 144 9.28 5.91 18.47
N SER A 145 9.00 5.63 17.20
CA SER A 145 7.71 5.92 16.56
C SER A 145 6.63 4.97 17.04
N ASN A 146 5.41 5.17 16.54
CA ASN A 146 4.23 4.45 16.96
C ASN A 146 3.33 4.08 15.77
N ALA A 147 3.91 3.51 14.72
CA ALA A 147 3.17 2.99 13.58
C ALA A 147 2.20 1.89 14.03
N GLN A 148 2.70 0.90 14.78
CA GLN A 148 1.90 -0.22 15.28
C GLN A 148 1.03 0.11 16.50
N ARG A 149 0.86 1.38 16.86
CA ARG A 149 0.02 1.81 18.01
C ARG A 149 0.32 1.12 19.34
N TRP A 150 1.56 0.70 19.56
CA TRP A 150 1.98 -0.08 20.73
C TRP A 150 2.19 0.78 21.99
N GLN A 151 2.53 2.06 21.82
CA GLN A 151 2.80 2.98 22.92
C GLN A 151 1.51 3.42 23.62
N LYS A 152 1.51 3.34 24.96
CA LYS A 152 0.40 3.83 25.80
C LYS A 152 0.33 5.36 25.85
N ILE A 153 1.50 6.02 25.84
CA ILE A 153 1.62 7.48 25.93
C ILE A 153 2.41 7.94 24.71
N HIS A 154 1.71 8.41 23.69
CA HIS A 154 2.29 8.95 22.47
C HIS A 154 1.35 10.02 21.90
N THR A 155 1.85 10.95 21.09
CA THR A 155 1.04 12.05 20.52
C THR A 155 0.03 11.58 19.47
N SER A 156 0.23 10.38 18.94
CA SER A 156 -0.62 9.78 17.91
C SER A 156 -1.89 9.18 18.52
N HIS A 157 -3.01 9.21 17.81
CA HIS A 157 -4.29 8.74 18.35
C HIS A 157 -4.48 7.24 18.12
N ASN A 158 -4.51 6.46 19.20
CA ASN A 158 -4.79 5.03 19.14
C ASN A 158 -6.30 4.76 19.13
N HIS A 159 -6.81 4.06 18.12
CA HIS A 159 -8.24 3.73 18.01
C HIS A 159 -8.64 2.41 18.70
N VAL A 160 -7.68 1.68 19.23
CA VAL A 160 -7.90 0.50 20.07
C VAL A 160 -8.32 0.96 21.47
N SER A 161 -9.37 0.35 22.00
CA SER A 161 -9.85 0.65 23.35
C SER A 161 -8.79 0.29 24.39
N GLU A 162 -8.60 1.14 25.41
CA GLU A 162 -7.74 0.81 26.57
C GLU A 162 -8.21 -0.44 27.33
N LYS A 163 -9.48 -0.84 27.15
CA LYS A 163 -10.08 -2.05 27.73
C LYS A 163 -10.00 -3.25 26.79
N ALA A 164 -9.26 -3.17 25.67
CA ALA A 164 -9.09 -4.29 24.77
C ALA A 164 -8.42 -5.46 25.50
N LEU A 165 -8.86 -6.68 25.18
CA LEU A 165 -8.31 -7.91 25.77
C LEU A 165 -6.86 -8.15 25.36
N GLN A 166 -6.49 -7.71 24.16
CA GLN A 166 -5.17 -7.89 23.58
C GLN A 166 -4.42 -6.56 23.52
N PRO A 167 -3.07 -6.57 23.62
CA PRO A 167 -2.26 -5.36 23.50
C PRO A 167 -2.51 -4.63 22.18
N ALA A 168 -2.51 -3.30 22.22
CA ALA A 168 -2.92 -2.48 21.08
C ALA A 168 -2.12 -2.78 19.80
N GLY A 169 -0.78 -2.95 19.90
CA GLY A 169 0.01 -3.25 18.70
C GLY A 169 -0.16 -4.66 18.15
N LEU A 170 -0.55 -5.64 18.98
CA LEU A 170 -0.99 -6.93 18.45
C LEU A 170 -2.32 -6.79 17.70
N VAL A 171 -3.26 -6.00 18.25
CA VAL A 171 -4.58 -5.78 17.64
C VAL A 171 -4.45 -5.04 16.31
N ASP A 172 -3.56 -4.07 16.22
CA ASP A 172 -3.27 -3.28 15.02
C ASP A 172 -2.81 -4.19 13.88
N THR A 173 -1.62 -4.77 14.01
CA THR A 173 -1.03 -5.70 13.03
C THR A 173 -1.96 -6.86 12.66
N MET A 174 -2.69 -7.45 13.61
CA MET A 174 -3.62 -8.53 13.29
C MET A 174 -4.82 -8.06 12.46
N ASN A 175 -5.35 -6.87 12.74
CA ASN A 175 -6.44 -6.32 11.93
C ASN A 175 -5.96 -5.98 10.51
N ASP A 176 -4.75 -5.45 10.39
CA ASP A 176 -4.16 -5.11 9.10
C ASP A 176 -3.88 -6.37 8.27
N ALA A 177 -3.37 -7.43 8.90
CA ALA A 177 -3.21 -8.73 8.28
C ALA A 177 -4.53 -9.33 7.82
N ILE A 178 -5.58 -9.30 8.65
CA ILE A 178 -6.91 -9.81 8.28
C ILE A 178 -7.48 -9.01 7.10
N CYS A 179 -7.34 -7.68 7.11
CA CYS A 179 -7.80 -6.83 6.02
C CYS A 179 -7.04 -7.12 4.73
N CYS A 180 -5.72 -7.25 4.79
CA CYS A 180 -4.89 -7.63 3.64
C CYS A 180 -5.27 -9.01 3.08
N ILE A 181 -5.42 -10.02 3.95
CA ILE A 181 -5.86 -11.37 3.56
C ILE A 181 -7.22 -11.33 2.87
N THR A 182 -8.18 -10.57 3.44
CA THR A 182 -9.53 -10.44 2.88
C THR A 182 -9.48 -9.81 1.48
N GLY A 183 -8.70 -8.73 1.31
CA GLY A 183 -8.51 -8.09 0.01
C GLY A 183 -7.85 -9.02 -1.01
N ALA A 184 -6.83 -9.78 -0.60
CA ALA A 184 -6.13 -10.73 -1.46
C ALA A 184 -7.04 -11.89 -1.89
N VAL A 185 -7.85 -12.46 -0.99
CA VAL A 185 -8.82 -13.51 -1.33
C VAL A 185 -9.84 -13.02 -2.37
N LEU A 186 -10.40 -11.82 -2.18
CA LEU A 186 -11.34 -11.25 -3.15
C LEU A 186 -10.68 -11.01 -4.51
N SER A 187 -9.43 -10.56 -4.52
CA SER A 187 -8.67 -10.36 -5.75
C SER A 187 -8.45 -11.66 -6.51
N ILE A 188 -8.10 -12.76 -5.84
CA ILE A 188 -7.99 -14.09 -6.48
C ILE A 188 -9.30 -14.49 -7.17
N LEU A 189 -10.45 -14.27 -6.54
CA LEU A 189 -11.75 -14.63 -7.11
C LEU A 189 -12.02 -13.86 -8.41
N VAL A 190 -11.59 -12.59 -8.48
CA VAL A 190 -11.69 -11.79 -9.71
C VAL A 190 -10.69 -12.30 -10.75
N TRP A 191 -9.42 -12.46 -10.37
CA TRP A 191 -8.36 -12.94 -11.26
C TRP A 191 -8.63 -14.33 -11.83
N TRP A 192 -9.34 -15.18 -11.08
CA TRP A 192 -9.82 -16.48 -11.56
C TRP A 192 -10.65 -16.38 -12.84
N PHE A 193 -11.31 -15.27 -13.14
CA PHE A 193 -12.07 -15.14 -14.39
C PHE A 193 -11.31 -14.39 -15.50
N ILE A 194 -10.13 -13.84 -15.18
CA ILE A 194 -9.35 -13.00 -16.11
C ILE A 194 -8.18 -13.78 -16.72
N ILE A 195 -7.49 -14.61 -15.94
CA ILE A 195 -6.35 -15.45 -16.41
C ILE A 195 -6.80 -16.83 -16.88
#